data_AF-A0A7G1I4S2-F1
#
_entry.id   AF-A0A7G1I4S2-F1
#
_cell.length_a   1.000
_cell.length_b   1.000
_cell.length_c   1.000
_cell.angle_alpha   90.00
_cell.angle_beta   90.00
_cell.angle_gamma   90.00
#
_symmetry.space_group_name_H-M   'P 1'
#
loop_
_entity.id
_entity.type
_entity.pdbx_description
1 polymer ?
#
loop_
_entity_poly.entity_id
_entity_poly.type
_entity_poly.pdbx_seq_one_letter_code
_entity_poly.pdbx_strand_id
1 'polypeptide(L)' 'MTRKQRAALPPMHEGRVDVIAGGAIVAEELAREFRDRAGIDELTVSEHDILDGIVLSLCG' A
#
# COMPACT_ATOMS: atom_id res chain seq x y z
N MET A 1 -8.65 3.37 16.26
CA MET A 1 -8.28 1.94 16.37
C MET A 1 -6.98 1.82 17.17
N THR A 2 -6.98 1.11 18.30
CA THR A 2 -5.79 0.89 19.13
C THR A 2 -4.82 -0.09 18.45
N ARG A 3 -3.54 -0.10 18.87
CA ARG A 3 -2.54 -1.07 18.40
C ARG A 3 -3.06 -2.52 18.45
N LYS A 4 -3.64 -2.92 19.58
CA LYS A 4 -4.21 -4.26 19.81
C LYS A 4 -5.34 -4.57 18.83
N GLN A 5 -6.22 -3.60 18.56
CA GLN A 5 -7.30 -3.76 17.59
C GLN A 5 -6.75 -3.94 16.16
N ARG A 6 -5.69 -3.20 15.78
CA ARG A 6 -5.05 -3.36 14.46
C ARG A 6 -4.40 -4.72 14.30
N ALA A 7 -3.66 -5.17 15.33
CA ALA A 7 -2.98 -6.46 15.34
C ALA A 7 -3.96 -7.65 15.26
N ALA A 8 -5.22 -7.46 15.64
CA ALA A 8 -6.24 -8.49 15.57
C ALA A 8 -6.89 -8.63 14.19
N LEU A 9 -6.57 -7.75 13.22
CA LEU A 9 -7.10 -7.86 11.86
C LEU A 9 -6.42 -9.04 11.15
N PRO A 10 -7.16 -10.00 10.55
CA PRO A 10 -6.58 -11.16 9.87
C PRO A 10 -5.48 -10.86 8.83
N PRO A 11 -5.56 -9.80 7.99
CA PRO A 11 -4.51 -9.50 7.02
C PRO A 11 -3.31 -8.75 7.62
N MET A 12 -3.30 -8.44 8.93
CA MET A 12 -2.27 -7.60 9.54
C MET A 12 -1.00 -8.38 9.87
N HIS A 13 0.04 -8.18 9.06
CA HIS A 13 1.38 -8.65 9.40
C HIS A 13 1.91 -7.92 10.65
N GLU A 14 2.56 -8.65 11.57
CA GLU A 14 3.05 -8.12 12.85
C GLU A 14 3.94 -6.87 12.67
N GLY A 15 4.90 -6.93 11.73
CA GLY A 15 5.78 -5.81 11.40
C GLY A 15 5.09 -4.57 10.79
N ARG A 16 3.79 -4.61 10.51
CA ARG A 16 3.02 -3.50 9.92
C ARG A 16 2.07 -2.82 10.91
N VAL A 17 1.81 -3.42 12.08
CA VAL A 17 0.82 -2.94 13.08
C VAL A 17 1.05 -1.48 13.48
N ASP A 18 2.31 -1.10 13.65
CA ASP A 18 2.69 0.21 14.18
C ASP A 18 2.74 1.29 13.07
N VAL A 19 2.87 0.89 11.81
CA VAL A 19 3.06 1.82 10.67
C VAL A 19 1.89 1.88 9.70
N ILE A 20 0.91 0.98 9.79
CA ILE A 20 -0.20 0.88 8.82
C ILE A 20 -0.99 2.19 8.68
N ALA A 21 -1.16 2.94 9.78
CA ALA A 21 -1.86 4.22 9.75
C ALA A 21 -1.11 5.28 8.92
N GLY A 22 0.23 5.32 9.03
CA GLY A 22 1.05 6.24 8.23
C GLY A 22 0.98 5.91 6.74
N GLY A 23 1.02 4.62 6.38
CA GLY A 23 0.86 4.18 5.00
C GLY A 23 -0.53 4.51 4.43
N ALA A 24 -1.58 4.38 5.23
CA ALA A 24 -2.94 4.71 4.81
C ALA A 24 -3.10 6.20 4.47
N ILE A 25 -2.51 7.10 5.27
CA ILE A 25 -2.55 8.55 4.99
C ILE A 25 -1.85 8.86 3.68
N VAL A 26 -0.65 8.31 3.45
CA VAL A 26 0.08 8.53 2.20
C VAL A 26 -0.71 8.02 0.99
N ALA A 27 -1.34 6.84 1.10
CA ALA A 27 -2.18 6.30 0.03
C ALA A 27 -3.41 7.19 -0.26
N GLU A 28 -4.06 7.71 0.78
CA GLU A 28 -5.21 8.61 0.67
C GLU A 28 -4.84 9.94 -0.01
N GLU A 29 -3.73 10.55 0.40
CA GLU A 29 -3.25 11.80 -0.20
C GLU A 29 -2.85 11.59 -1.67
N LEU A 30 -2.19 10.47 -2.02
CA LEU A 30 -1.89 10.16 -3.42
C LEU A 30 -3.16 9.96 -4.25
N ALA A 31 -4.17 9.27 -3.71
CA ALA A 31 -5.46 9.09 -4.39
C ALA A 31 -6.16 10.43 -4.64
N ARG A 32 -6.15 11.34 -3.67
CA ARG A 32 -6.65 12.71 -3.82
C ARG A 32 -5.91 13.46 -4.91
N GLU A 33 -4.58 13.47 -4.86
CA GLU A 33 -3.75 14.19 -5.84
C GLU A 33 -3.92 13.65 -7.26
N PHE A 34 -4.07 12.33 -7.43
CA PHE A 34 -4.32 11.72 -8.75
C PHE A 34 -5.71 12.05 -9.29
N ARG A 35 -6.73 12.11 -8.43
CA ARG A 35 -8.05 12.59 -8.81
C ARG A 35 -7.99 14.05 -9.27
N ASP A 36 -7.42 14.91 -8.45
CA ASP A 36 -7.42 16.36 -8.68
C ASP A 36 -6.62 16.75 -9.95
N ARG A 37 -5.54 16.02 -10.25
CA ARG A 37 -4.65 16.33 -11.38
C ARG A 37 -4.98 15.58 -12.68
N ALA A 38 -5.51 14.37 -12.57
CA ALA A 38 -5.65 13.46 -13.71
C ALA A 38 -7.05 12.82 -13.84
N GLY A 39 -7.99 13.11 -12.92
CA GLY A 39 -9.33 12.51 -12.93
C GLY A 39 -9.31 11.01 -12.67
N ILE A 40 -8.28 10.49 -11.99
CA ILE A 40 -8.16 9.07 -11.63
C ILE A 40 -8.94 8.82 -10.35
N ASP A 41 -9.96 7.98 -10.44
CA ASP A 41 -10.90 7.75 -9.33
C ASP A 41 -10.72 6.38 -8.64
N GLU A 42 -9.88 5.50 -9.21
CA GLU A 42 -9.66 4.14 -8.74
C GLU A 42 -8.17 3.78 -8.74
N LEU A 43 -7.75 2.99 -7.74
CA LEU A 43 -6.41 2.44 -7.65
C LEU A 43 -6.50 0.90 -7.62
N THR A 44 -5.73 0.24 -8.49
CA THR A 44 -5.59 -1.22 -8.48
C THR A 44 -4.33 -1.62 -7.71
N VAL A 45 -4.46 -2.53 -6.74
CA VAL A 45 -3.34 -3.07 -5.97
C VAL A 45 -2.73 -4.28 -6.71
N SER A 46 -1.40 -4.36 -6.73
CA SER A 46 -0.63 -5.47 -7.30
C SER A 46 0.23 -6.11 -6.22
N GLU A 47 0.29 -7.45 -6.21
CA GLU A 47 1.28 -8.20 -5.41
C GLU A 47 2.66 -8.22 -6.06
N HIS A 48 2.74 -7.93 -7.37
CA HIS A 48 4.02 -7.78 -8.06
C HIS A 48 4.59 -6.40 -7.79
N ASP A 49 5.85 -6.36 -7.39
CA ASP A 49 6.55 -5.14 -7.02
C ASP A 49 7.98 -5.07 -7.58
N ILE A 50 8.83 -4.27 -6.93
CA ILE A 50 10.23 -4.09 -7.31
C ILE A 50 11.01 -5.41 -7.36
N LEU A 51 10.68 -6.40 -6.53
CA LEU A 51 11.39 -7.67 -6.51
C LEU A 51 11.14 -8.46 -7.80
N ASP A 52 9.88 -8.53 -8.24
CA ASP A 52 9.52 -9.17 -9.52
C ASP A 52 10.19 -8.46 -10.69
N GLY A 53 10.19 -7.12 -10.66
CA GLY A 53 10.87 -6.31 -11.67
C GLY A 53 12.38 -6.58 -11.74
N ILE A 54 13.05 -6.72 -10.60
CA ILE A 54 14.46 -7.07 -10.52
C ILE A 54 14.69 -8.47 -11.10
N VAL A 55 13.90 -9.47 -10.68
CA VAL A 55 14.03 -10.84 -11.21
C VAL A 55 13.84 -10.85 -12.72
N LEU A 56 12.78 -10.20 -13.23
CA LEU A 56 12.52 -10.11 -14.67
C LEU A 56 13.69 -9.46 -15.43
N SER A 57 14.28 -8.39 -14.88
CA SER A 57 15.41 -7.71 -15.51
C SER A 57 16.67 -8.56 -15.64
N LEU A 58 16.82 -9.61 -14.81
CA LEU A 58 17.93 -10.55 -14.85
C LEU A 58 17.70 -11.70 -15.85
N CYS A 59 16.45 -11.91 -16.29
CA CYS A 59 16.07 -13.06 -17.11
C CYS A 59 16.33 -12.90 -18.62
N GLY A 60 16.49 -11.68 -19.13
CA GLY A 60 16.80 -11.40 -20.55
C GLY A 60 15.59 -11.47 -21.48
#